data_AF-A0A838EJ41-F1
#
_entry.id   AF-A0A838EJ41-F1
#
_cell.length_a   1.000
_cell.length_b   1.000
_cell.length_c   1.000
_cell.angle_alpha   90.00
_cell.angle_beta   90.00
_cell.angle_gamma   90.00
#
_symmetry.space_group_name_H-M   'P 1'
#
loop_
_entity.id
_entity.type
_entity.pdbx_description
1 polymer ?
#
loop_
_entity_poly.entity_id
_entity_poly.type
_entity_poly.pdbx_seq_one_letter_code
_entity_poly.pdbx_strand_id
1 'polypeptide(L)'
;MEKRPTCVAVLLFKEQLERSPARNNGRLPKIEHGLPPAQGGLYWIDNHGRILQHEASLLGEQISLCRCGETIVGTDLLEGQRRLWSWSPLDGNGRVMKTTLSRDTERVTLISGESKQKEIVTSFWCIEEYAQGMRVSLWNAETYQEMHYEWLPELRLSDHLSGPGNYREPCAVAYQETLLLVGMTQERRFQILQFHGDD
;
A
#
# COMPACT_ATOMS: atom_id res chain seq x y z
N MET A 1 1.77 -25.85 14.93
CA MET A 1 2.15 -24.73 14.05
C MET A 1 0.96 -23.81 13.95
N GLU A 2 0.94 -22.73 14.74
CA GLU A 2 -0.09 -21.70 14.61
C GLU A 2 0.07 -21.03 13.24
N LYS A 3 -0.97 -21.11 12.41
CA LYS A 3 -1.02 -20.40 11.13
C LYS A 3 -1.07 -18.91 11.47
N ARG A 4 0.02 -18.20 11.22
CA ARG A 4 0.07 -16.74 11.36
C ARG A 4 -1.04 -16.12 10.50
N PRO A 5 -1.87 -15.23 11.04
CA PRO A 5 -2.94 -14.61 10.28
C PRO A 5 -2.35 -13.81 9.11
N THR A 6 -2.86 -14.09 7.91
CA THR A 6 -2.60 -13.27 6.72
C THR A 6 -3.44 -12.01 6.87
N CYS A 7 -2.82 -10.88 7.21
CA CYS A 7 -3.52 -9.61 7.18
C CYS A 7 -3.81 -9.26 5.71
N VAL A 8 -5.08 -9.28 5.33
CA VAL A 8 -5.55 -8.78 4.03
C VAL A 8 -6.45 -7.59 4.32
N ALA A 9 -5.93 -6.38 4.12
CA ALA A 9 -6.77 -5.20 4.06
C ALA A 9 -7.51 -5.22 2.73
N VAL A 10 -8.82 -5.49 2.76
CA VAL A 10 -9.67 -5.40 1.57
C VAL A 10 -10.37 -4.05 1.58
N LEU A 11 -10.15 -3.27 0.53
CA LEU A 11 -10.91 -2.04 0.29
C LEU A 11 -12.17 -2.38 -0.49
N LEU A 12 -13.32 -2.08 0.08
CA LEU A 12 -14.60 -2.20 -0.60
C LEU A 12 -15.18 -0.81 -0.80
N PHE A 13 -15.12 -0.31 -2.04
CA PHE A 13 -15.82 0.91 -2.42
C PHE A 13 -17.32 0.63 -2.50
N LYS A 14 -18.12 1.47 -1.83
CA LYS A 14 -19.60 1.36 -1.82
C LYS A 14 -20.20 1.28 -3.23
N GLU A 15 -19.58 1.97 -4.20
CA GLU A 15 -20.02 2.05 -5.60
C GLU A 15 -19.75 0.78 -6.42
N GLN A 16 -18.85 -0.12 -5.98
CA GLN A 16 -18.57 -1.38 -6.70
C GLN A 16 -19.58 -2.49 -6.40
N LEU A 17 -20.34 -2.38 -5.29
CA LEU A 17 -21.41 -3.32 -4.97
C LEU A 17 -22.65 -3.10 -5.86
N GLU A 18 -22.93 -1.84 -6.21
CA GLU A 18 -24.11 -1.46 -6.99
C GLU A 18 -23.89 -1.60 -8.52
N ARG A 19 -22.64 -1.70 -8.97
CA ARG A 19 -22.25 -1.79 -10.39
C ARG A 19 -21.77 -3.16 -10.87
N SER A 20 -22.03 -4.24 -10.12
CA SER A 20 -21.72 -5.59 -10.62
C SER A 20 -22.96 -6.20 -11.29
N PRO A 21 -23.20 -5.98 -12.60
CA PRO A 21 -24.11 -6.84 -13.33
C PRO A 21 -23.45 -8.22 -13.37
N ALA A 22 -24.18 -9.22 -12.91
CA ALA A 22 -23.84 -10.62 -13.03
C ALA A 22 -23.31 -10.99 -14.44
N ARG A 23 -22.00 -10.88 -14.65
CA ARG A 23 -21.29 -11.35 -15.84
C ARG A 23 -19.84 -11.66 -15.48
N ASN A 24 -19.64 -12.85 -14.94
CA ASN A 24 -18.55 -13.71 -15.42
C ASN A 24 -18.81 -15.15 -14.95
N ASN A 25 -18.89 -16.05 -15.92
CA ASN A 25 -18.99 -17.51 -15.75
C ASN A 25 -17.69 -18.15 -15.21
N GLY A 26 -16.90 -17.41 -14.44
CA GLY A 26 -15.79 -17.94 -13.66
C GLY A 26 -16.23 -17.97 -12.21
N ARG A 27 -16.22 -19.15 -11.59
CA ARG A 27 -16.55 -19.35 -10.17
C ARG A 27 -15.73 -18.40 -9.30
N LEU A 28 -16.29 -17.23 -8.96
CA LEU A 28 -15.88 -16.51 -7.76
C LEU A 28 -16.11 -17.47 -6.59
N PRO A 29 -15.16 -17.59 -5.64
CA PRO A 29 -15.38 -18.40 -4.46
C PRO A 29 -16.68 -17.93 -3.81
N LYS A 30 -17.64 -18.85 -3.65
CA LYS A 30 -18.82 -18.59 -2.83
C LYS A 30 -18.30 -18.27 -1.43
N ILE A 31 -18.36 -17.01 -1.03
CA ILE A 31 -18.16 -16.63 0.36
C ILE A 31 -19.41 -17.15 1.09
N GLU A 32 -19.30 -18.31 1.72
CA GLU A 32 -20.42 -19.07 2.31
C GLU A 32 -21.04 -18.40 3.55
N HIS A 33 -20.43 -17.33 4.03
CA HIS A 33 -20.98 -16.47 5.08
C HIS A 33 -21.14 -15.07 4.50
N GLY A 34 -22.38 -14.66 4.24
CA GLY A 34 -22.67 -13.31 3.74
C GLY A 34 -22.05 -12.27 4.67
N LEU A 35 -20.96 -11.64 4.22
CA LEU A 35 -20.37 -10.52 4.93
C LEU A 35 -21.45 -9.43 5.04
N PRO A 36 -21.55 -8.71 6.18
CA PRO A 36 -22.42 -7.56 6.27
C PRO A 36 -22.11 -6.58 5.12
N PRO A 37 -23.11 -5.81 4.63
CA PRO A 37 -22.89 -4.86 3.53
C PRO A 37 -21.67 -3.98 3.83
N ALA A 38 -20.77 -3.87 2.86
CA ALA A 38 -19.52 -3.15 3.01
C ALA A 38 -19.78 -1.71 3.47
N GLN A 39 -19.21 -1.34 4.61
CA GLN A 39 -19.39 -0.02 5.22
C GLN A 39 -18.24 0.95 4.86
N GLY A 40 -17.33 0.52 3.99
CA GLY A 40 -16.06 1.20 3.74
C GLY A 40 -15.07 1.02 4.89
N GLY A 41 -13.83 1.48 4.72
CA GLY A 41 -12.77 1.35 5.73
C GLY A 41 -11.83 0.16 5.49
N LEU A 42 -11.09 -0.22 6.54
CA LEU A 42 -10.15 -1.33 6.51
C LEU A 42 -10.70 -2.52 7.28
N TYR A 43 -10.55 -3.71 6.71
CA TYR A 43 -10.97 -4.95 7.33
C TYR A 43 -9.76 -5.82 7.64
N TRP A 44 -9.72 -6.40 8.84
CA TRP A 44 -8.80 -7.48 9.16
C TRP A 44 -9.55 -8.80 9.09
N ILE A 45 -9.15 -9.65 8.15
CA ILE A 45 -9.85 -10.88 7.81
C ILE A 45 -8.92 -12.07 8.08
N ASP A 46 -9.45 -13.14 8.69
CA ASP A 46 -8.70 -14.38 8.90
C ASP A 46 -8.61 -15.25 7.63
N ASN A 47 -7.87 -16.35 7.72
CA ASN A 47 -7.73 -17.31 6.61
C ASN A 47 -9.00 -18.11 6.30
N HIS A 48 -10.06 -17.96 7.10
CA HIS A 48 -11.38 -18.54 6.89
C HIS A 48 -12.37 -17.50 6.34
N GLY A 49 -11.93 -16.27 6.06
CA GLY A 49 -12.78 -15.19 5.55
C GLY A 49 -13.62 -14.49 6.63
N ARG A 50 -13.35 -14.72 7.91
CA ARG A 50 -14.07 -14.04 9.01
C ARG A 50 -13.44 -12.68 9.25
N ILE A 51 -14.28 -11.65 9.36
CA ILE A 51 -13.85 -10.32 9.80
C ILE A 51 -13.52 -10.42 11.30
N LEU A 52 -12.25 -10.23 11.63
CA LEU A 52 -11.77 -10.15 13.01
C LEU A 52 -11.92 -8.74 13.56
N GLN A 53 -11.72 -7.72 12.71
CA GLN A 53 -11.85 -6.32 13.08
C GLN A 53 -12.19 -5.45 11.86
N HIS A 54 -12.80 -4.30 12.13
CA HIS A 54 -13.15 -3.28 11.14
C HIS A 54 -12.73 -1.89 11.67
N GLU A 55 -11.92 -1.19 10.88
CA GLU A 55 -11.59 0.23 11.07
C GLU A 55 -12.48 1.03 10.11
N ALA A 56 -13.49 1.69 10.65
CA ALA A 56 -14.57 2.30 9.87
C ALA A 56 -14.27 3.72 9.37
N SER A 57 -13.12 4.32 9.72
CA SER A 57 -12.82 5.69 9.32
C SER A 57 -12.73 5.82 7.80
N LEU A 58 -13.18 6.97 7.30
CA LEU A 58 -13.17 7.27 5.88
C LEU A 58 -11.75 7.21 5.32
N LEU A 59 -11.55 6.35 4.33
CA LEU A 59 -10.36 6.32 3.52
C LEU A 59 -10.51 7.29 2.36
N GLY A 60 -9.42 7.97 2.03
CA GLY A 60 -9.32 8.75 0.81
C GLY A 60 -9.20 7.89 -0.44
N GLU A 61 -8.98 8.54 -1.57
CA GLU A 61 -8.70 7.88 -2.85
C GLU A 61 -7.21 7.51 -2.97
N GLN A 62 -6.85 6.83 -4.06
CA GLN A 62 -5.44 6.51 -4.41
C GLN A 62 -4.66 5.85 -3.27
N ILE A 63 -5.25 4.81 -2.70
CA ILE A 63 -4.70 4.15 -1.53
C ILE A 63 -3.48 3.30 -1.93
N SER A 64 -2.40 3.41 -1.16
CA SER A 64 -1.26 2.49 -1.21
C SER A 64 -0.99 1.95 0.18
N LEU A 65 -0.80 0.64 0.32
CA LEU A 65 -0.65 -0.05 1.60
C LEU A 65 0.55 -0.99 1.55
N CYS A 66 1.25 -1.08 2.67
CA CYS A 66 2.21 -2.16 2.91
C CYS A 66 2.12 -2.64 4.36
N ARG A 67 2.68 -3.82 4.62
CA ARG A 67 2.70 -4.41 5.97
C ARG A 67 4.12 -4.40 6.51
N CYS A 68 4.33 -3.81 7.69
CA CYS A 68 5.60 -3.83 8.41
C CYS A 68 5.38 -4.53 9.76
N GLY A 69 5.84 -5.77 9.88
CA GLY A 69 5.59 -6.59 11.07
C GLY A 69 4.10 -6.86 11.28
N GLU A 70 3.53 -6.27 12.34
CA GLU A 70 2.10 -6.36 12.69
C GLU A 70 1.32 -5.09 12.31
N THR A 71 2.03 -4.06 11.86
CA THR A 71 1.46 -2.76 11.49
C THR A 71 1.18 -2.70 9.99
N ILE A 72 0.03 -2.16 9.63
CA ILE A 72 -0.31 -1.73 8.28
C ILE A 72 0.05 -0.26 8.16
N VAL A 73 0.91 0.06 7.21
CA VAL A 73 1.23 1.44 6.84
C VAL A 73 0.47 1.74 5.56
N GLY A 74 -0.17 2.90 5.51
CA GLY A 74 -0.97 3.28 4.37
C GLY A 74 -0.87 4.76 4.05
N THR A 75 -1.10 5.07 2.78
CA THR A 75 -1.37 6.42 2.32
C THR A 75 -2.72 6.51 1.65
N ASP A 76 -3.39 7.64 1.81
CA ASP A 76 -4.58 7.97 1.05
C ASP A 76 -4.62 9.47 0.71
N LEU A 77 -5.39 9.83 -0.31
CA LEU A 77 -5.68 11.21 -0.70
C LEU A 77 -7.09 11.57 -0.22
N LEU A 78 -7.19 12.36 0.85
CA LEU A 78 -8.47 12.85 1.37
C LEU A 78 -8.50 14.38 1.31
N GLU A 79 -9.54 14.95 0.71
CA GLU A 79 -9.73 16.41 0.59
C GLU A 79 -8.51 17.13 -0.03
N GLY A 80 -7.86 16.50 -1.01
CA GLY A 80 -6.68 17.05 -1.68
C GLY A 80 -5.39 16.98 -0.86
N GLN A 81 -5.42 16.40 0.34
CA GLN A 81 -4.25 16.21 1.19
C GLN A 81 -3.86 14.73 1.23
N ARG A 82 -2.60 14.43 0.88
CA ARG A 82 -2.04 13.10 1.10
C ARG A 82 -1.68 12.90 2.55
N ARG A 83 -2.16 11.80 3.13
CA ARG A 83 -1.92 11.44 4.52
C ARG A 83 -1.13 10.14 4.56
N LEU A 84 -0.13 10.09 5.43
CA LEU A 84 0.53 8.86 5.85
C LEU A 84 -0.04 8.44 7.21
N TRP A 85 -0.46 7.20 7.31
CA TRP A 85 -1.13 6.67 8.49
C TRP A 85 -0.66 5.25 8.80
N SER A 86 -0.96 4.81 10.02
CA SER A 86 -0.70 3.46 10.48
C SER A 86 -1.93 2.83 11.10
N TRP A 87 -2.01 1.52 11.06
CA TRP A 87 -3.04 0.76 11.74
C TRP A 87 -2.47 -0.57 12.22
N SER A 88 -2.64 -0.86 13.51
CA SER A 88 -2.21 -2.12 14.13
C SER A 88 -3.47 -2.87 14.57
N PRO A 89 -3.98 -3.83 13.76
CA PRO A 89 -5.22 -4.53 14.08
C PRO A 89 -5.16 -5.25 15.44
N LEU A 90 -4.02 -5.87 15.75
CA LEU A 90 -3.84 -6.61 17.01
C LEU A 90 -3.93 -5.73 18.26
N ASP A 91 -3.56 -4.46 18.15
CA ASP A 91 -3.63 -3.50 19.26
C ASP A 91 -5.05 -2.95 19.48
N GLY A 92 -6.01 -3.31 18.61
CA GLY A 92 -7.40 -2.86 18.70
C GLY A 92 -7.61 -1.38 18.41
N ASN A 93 -6.54 -0.62 18.17
CA ASN A 93 -6.60 0.81 17.93
C ASN A 93 -7.11 1.12 16.53
N GLY A 94 -7.85 2.22 16.42
CA GLY A 94 -8.16 2.83 15.14
C GLY A 94 -6.89 3.29 14.41
N ARG A 95 -7.05 3.67 13.15
CA ARG A 95 -5.97 4.20 12.35
C ARG A 95 -5.42 5.51 12.95
N VAL A 96 -4.10 5.63 12.98
CA VAL A 96 -3.38 6.80 13.51
C VAL A 96 -2.74 7.57 12.37
N MET A 97 -3.08 8.85 12.22
CA MET A 97 -2.42 9.75 11.28
C MET A 97 -1.01 10.06 11.81
N LYS A 98 0.00 9.90 10.96
CA LYS A 98 1.42 10.09 11.33
C LYS A 98 1.96 11.39 10.80
N THR A 99 1.78 11.63 9.51
CA THR A 99 2.16 12.88 8.87
C THR A 99 1.35 13.11 7.59
N THR A 100 1.52 14.27 6.99
CA THR A 100 1.01 14.59 5.66
C THR A 100 2.16 14.65 4.67
N LEU A 101 1.94 14.12 3.47
CA LEU A 101 2.90 14.24 2.37
C LEU A 101 2.64 15.53 1.58
N SER A 102 3.55 15.88 0.67
CA SER A 102 3.39 17.09 -0.14
C SER A 102 2.10 17.06 -0.95
N ARG A 103 1.44 18.21 -1.08
CA ARG A 103 0.23 18.37 -1.90
C ARG A 103 0.50 18.23 -3.39
N ASP A 104 1.74 18.48 -3.80
CA ASP A 104 2.16 18.39 -5.20
C ASP A 104 2.43 16.94 -5.65
N THR A 105 2.30 15.99 -4.72
CA THR A 105 2.50 14.57 -4.99
C THR A 105 1.34 14.04 -5.85
N GLU A 106 1.63 13.54 -7.04
CA GLU A 106 0.70 12.97 -8.02
C GLU A 106 0.35 11.52 -7.71
N ARG A 107 1.28 10.76 -7.13
CA ARG A 107 1.11 9.35 -6.75
C ARG A 107 2.02 8.98 -5.59
N VAL A 108 1.55 8.07 -4.72
CA VAL A 108 2.38 7.47 -3.68
C VAL A 108 2.29 5.95 -3.77
N THR A 109 3.45 5.31 -3.65
CA THR A 109 3.59 3.86 -3.56
C THR A 109 4.33 3.51 -2.28
N LEU A 110 3.77 2.59 -1.50
CA LEU A 110 4.41 2.01 -0.33
C LEU A 110 4.85 0.57 -0.63
N ILE A 111 6.08 0.24 -0.27
CA ILE A 111 6.64 -1.11 -0.41
C ILE A 111 7.29 -1.47 0.91
N SER A 112 6.86 -2.60 1.49
CA SER A 112 7.47 -3.10 2.71
C SER A 112 8.90 -3.53 2.44
N GLY A 113 9.82 -3.30 3.37
CA GLY A 113 11.14 -3.94 3.31
C GLY A 113 10.99 -5.47 3.32
N GLU A 114 12.01 -6.18 2.84
CA GLU A 114 12.05 -7.62 3.01
C GLU A 114 12.98 -7.99 4.16
N SER A 115 12.61 -9.01 4.94
CA SER A 115 13.44 -9.50 6.03
C SER A 115 14.44 -10.54 5.53
N LYS A 116 15.71 -10.38 5.90
CA LYS A 116 16.67 -11.49 5.95
C LYS A 116 16.24 -12.38 7.12
N GLN A 117 15.96 -13.67 6.88
CA GLN A 117 15.89 -14.70 7.94
C GLN A 117 14.73 -14.61 8.96
N LYS A 118 13.51 -14.22 8.55
CA LYS A 118 12.29 -14.18 9.41
C LYS A 118 12.30 -13.12 10.52
N GLU A 119 13.22 -12.18 10.47
CA GLU A 119 13.15 -10.96 11.28
C GLU A 119 11.88 -10.16 10.95
N ILE A 120 11.50 -9.32 11.91
CA ILE A 120 10.34 -8.43 11.74
C ILE A 120 10.78 -7.29 10.83
N VAL A 121 10.04 -7.07 9.73
CA VAL A 121 10.27 -5.91 8.88
C VAL A 121 9.84 -4.65 9.63
N THR A 122 10.81 -3.79 9.93
CA THR A 122 10.63 -2.53 10.66
C THR A 122 10.74 -1.29 9.77
N SER A 123 10.87 -1.46 8.45
CA SER A 123 11.04 -0.37 7.49
C SER A 123 10.18 -0.54 6.24
N PHE A 124 9.91 0.58 5.58
CA PHE A 124 9.21 0.61 4.30
C PHE A 124 9.77 1.70 3.38
N TRP A 125 9.73 1.43 2.09
CA TRP A 125 9.99 2.40 1.06
C TRP A 125 8.71 3.19 0.75
N CYS A 126 8.84 4.51 0.73
CA CYS A 126 7.84 5.46 0.27
C CYS A 126 8.34 6.11 -1.03
N ILE A 127 7.63 5.84 -2.13
CA ILE A 127 7.92 6.40 -3.45
C ILE A 127 6.84 7.43 -3.76
N GLU A 128 7.23 8.69 -3.78
CA GLU A 128 6.37 9.84 -4.06
C GLU A 128 6.67 10.37 -5.47
N GLU A 129 5.67 10.43 -6.33
CA GLU A 129 5.81 10.99 -7.69
C GLU A 129 5.27 12.39 -7.77
N TYR A 130 5.99 13.25 -8.49
CA TYR A 130 5.73 14.67 -8.66
C TYR A 130 5.88 15.04 -10.12
N ALA A 131 5.27 16.13 -10.57
CA ALA A 131 5.40 16.63 -11.94
C ALA A 131 6.85 16.61 -12.50
N GLN A 132 7.86 16.91 -11.68
CA GLN A 132 9.26 17.04 -12.11
C GLN A 132 10.12 15.77 -11.91
N GLY A 133 9.65 14.76 -11.19
CA GLY A 133 10.43 13.56 -10.90
C GLY A 133 9.82 12.69 -9.83
N MET A 134 10.65 11.89 -9.16
CA MET A 134 10.23 11.07 -8.03
C MET A 134 11.16 11.25 -6.85
N ARG A 135 10.59 11.13 -5.66
CA ARG A 135 11.32 11.00 -4.40
C ARG A 135 11.18 9.57 -3.92
N VAL A 136 12.30 8.90 -3.69
CA VAL A 136 12.34 7.56 -3.10
C VAL A 136 12.92 7.72 -1.71
N SER A 137 12.19 7.28 -0.69
CA SER A 137 12.61 7.44 0.71
C SER A 137 12.40 6.16 1.49
N LEU A 138 13.30 5.87 2.42
CA LEU A 138 13.22 4.75 3.35
C LEU A 138 12.80 5.27 4.72
N TRP A 139 11.79 4.65 5.32
CA TRP A 139 11.20 5.08 6.57
C TRP A 139 11.24 3.95 7.61
N ASN A 140 11.44 4.33 8.87
CA ASN A 140 11.21 3.45 10.01
C ASN A 140 9.70 3.35 10.30
N ALA A 141 9.15 2.15 10.33
CA ALA A 141 7.73 1.88 10.51
C ALA A 141 7.22 2.09 11.95
N GLU A 142 8.11 2.14 12.93
CA GLU A 142 7.75 2.34 14.34
C GLU A 142 7.76 3.83 14.69
N THR A 143 8.83 4.53 14.31
CA THR A 143 9.04 5.95 14.66
C THR A 143 8.51 6.90 13.61
N TYR A 144 8.24 6.42 12.38
CA TYR A 144 7.89 7.26 11.22
C TYR A 144 8.94 8.33 10.93
N GLN A 145 10.21 8.04 11.24
CA GLN A 145 11.33 8.86 10.84
C GLN A 145 11.85 8.39 9.47
N GLU A 146 12.10 9.36 8.60
CA GLU A 146 12.82 9.13 7.35
C GLU A 146 14.29 8.85 7.66
N MET A 147 14.78 7.72 7.17
CA MET A 147 16.15 7.25 7.38
C MET A 147 17.05 7.65 6.21
N HIS A 148 16.51 7.61 4.99
CA HIS A 148 17.22 7.93 3.75
C HIS A 148 16.26 8.48 2.70
N TYR A 149 16.73 9.35 1.80
CA TYR A 149 15.98 9.70 0.60
C TYR A 149 16.88 10.02 -0.59
N GLU A 150 16.34 9.78 -1.78
CA GLU A 150 16.95 10.14 -3.06
C GLU A 150 15.92 10.79 -3.99
N TRP A 151 16.33 11.85 -4.70
CA TRP A 151 15.53 12.52 -5.71
C TRP A 151 15.96 12.08 -7.11
N LEU A 152 14.99 11.62 -7.90
CA LEU A 152 15.17 11.10 -9.25
C LEU A 152 14.49 12.06 -10.22
N PRO A 153 15.23 13.04 -10.77
CA PRO A 153 14.66 13.99 -11.71
C PRO A 153 14.16 13.27 -12.96
N GLU A 154 13.04 13.73 -13.51
CA GLU A 154 12.51 13.32 -14.82
C GLU A 154 12.10 11.84 -14.94
N LEU A 155 12.15 11.10 -13.84
CA LEU A 155 11.76 9.69 -13.78
C LEU A 155 10.29 9.53 -13.36
N ARG A 156 9.69 8.42 -13.78
CA ARG A 156 8.33 7.97 -13.41
C ARG A 156 8.30 6.46 -13.19
N LEU A 157 7.43 5.96 -12.30
CA LEU A 157 7.16 4.52 -12.23
C LEU A 157 6.39 4.08 -13.48
N SER A 158 6.80 2.95 -14.06
CA SER A 158 6.07 2.34 -15.17
C SER A 158 4.70 1.82 -14.70
N ASP A 159 3.66 2.11 -15.48
CA ASP A 159 2.32 1.55 -15.31
C ASP A 159 2.23 0.23 -16.08
N HIS A 160 2.47 -0.90 -15.44
CA HIS A 160 2.20 -2.20 -16.07
C HIS A 160 0.79 -2.69 -15.71
N LEU A 161 -0.06 -2.78 -16.74
CA LEU A 161 -1.35 -3.50 -16.81
C LEU A 161 -2.35 -3.20 -15.68
N SER A 162 -3.08 -2.09 -15.84
CA SER A 162 -4.31 -1.81 -15.11
C SER A 162 -5.40 -2.84 -15.46
N GLY A 163 -5.76 -3.69 -14.48
CA GLY A 163 -7.09 -4.30 -14.45
C GLY A 163 -8.18 -3.25 -14.14
N PRO A 164 -9.47 -3.62 -14.19
CA PRO A 164 -10.56 -2.77 -13.73
C PRO A 164 -10.50 -2.61 -12.20
N GLY A 165 -9.66 -1.68 -11.76
CA GLY A 165 -9.45 -1.30 -10.36
C GLY A 165 -8.29 -0.31 -10.33
N ASN A 166 -8.38 0.75 -9.52
CA ASN A 166 -7.32 1.75 -9.37
C ASN A 166 -6.03 1.21 -8.71
N TYR A 167 -5.85 -0.11 -8.68
CA TYR A 167 -4.64 -0.79 -8.24
C TYR A 167 -3.66 -0.83 -9.41
N ARG A 168 -2.69 0.06 -9.38
CA ARG A 168 -1.51 -0.03 -10.24
C ARG A 168 -0.43 -0.70 -9.41
N GLU A 169 -0.09 -1.94 -9.73
CA GLU A 169 1.09 -2.55 -9.12
C GLU A 169 2.32 -1.85 -9.71
N PRO A 170 3.11 -1.16 -8.89
CA PRO A 170 4.31 -0.51 -9.36
C PRO A 170 5.35 -1.58 -9.71
N CYS A 171 6.16 -1.32 -10.74
CA CYS A 171 7.31 -2.18 -11.05
C CYS A 171 8.47 -1.89 -10.11
N ALA A 172 8.24 -2.11 -8.83
CA ALA A 172 9.23 -2.00 -7.81
C ALA A 172 9.10 -3.17 -6.84
N VAL A 173 10.24 -3.68 -6.38
CA VAL A 173 10.33 -4.81 -5.47
C VAL A 173 11.41 -4.50 -4.44
N ALA A 174 11.05 -4.64 -3.18
CA ALA A 174 12.03 -4.64 -2.12
C ALA A 174 12.64 -6.04 -1.99
N TYR A 175 13.94 -6.12 -1.79
CA TYR A 175 14.67 -7.33 -1.47
C TYR A 175 15.73 -6.98 -0.44
N GLN A 176 15.55 -7.46 0.79
CA GLN A 176 16.39 -7.10 1.93
C GLN A 176 16.40 -5.57 2.16
N GLU A 177 17.57 -4.94 2.38
CA GLU A 177 17.72 -3.48 2.41
C GLU A 177 17.71 -2.84 1.01
N THR A 178 17.52 -3.61 -0.07
CA THR A 178 17.58 -3.07 -1.43
C THR A 178 16.19 -2.84 -1.99
N LEU A 179 15.97 -1.71 -2.67
CA LEU A 179 14.81 -1.48 -3.53
C LEU A 179 15.24 -1.52 -5.00
N LEU A 180 14.64 -2.43 -5.77
CA LEU A 180 14.77 -2.44 -7.22
C LEU A 180 13.54 -1.78 -7.84
N LEU A 181 13.77 -0.83 -8.73
CA LEU A 181 12.73 -0.02 -9.36
C LEU A 181 12.91 0.00 -10.88
N VAL A 182 11.85 -0.29 -11.62
CA VAL A 182 11.79 -0.07 -13.07
C VAL A 182 11.08 1.26 -13.32
N GLY A 183 11.88 2.26 -13.63
CA GLY A 183 11.42 3.60 -14.00
C GLY A 183 11.36 3.78 -15.51
N MET A 184 10.66 4.82 -15.94
CA MET A 184 10.61 5.29 -17.31
C MET A 184 11.05 6.76 -17.35
N THR A 185 11.99 7.08 -18.24
CA THR A 185 12.43 8.48 -18.48
C THR A 185 11.41 9.25 -19.32
N GLN A 186 11.60 10.57 -19.48
CA GLN A 186 10.77 11.39 -20.36
C GLN A 186 10.76 10.90 -21.83
N GLU A 187 11.88 10.37 -22.32
CA GLU A 187 12.00 9.77 -23.67
C GLU A 187 11.38 8.38 -23.78
N ARG A 188 10.67 7.92 -22.74
CA ARG A 188 10.04 6.59 -22.65
C ARG A 188 11.04 5.43 -22.72
N ARG A 189 12.25 5.63 -22.18
CA ARG A 189 13.23 4.56 -22.01
C ARG A 189 13.09 3.96 -20.62
N PHE A 190 13.09 2.64 -20.54
CA PHE A 190 13.10 1.94 -19.26
C PHE A 190 14.48 1.98 -18.62
N GLN A 191 14.52 2.23 -17.32
CA GLN A 191 15.72 2.18 -16.50
C GLN A 191 15.46 1.31 -15.28
N ILE A 192 16.41 0.45 -14.96
CA ILE A 192 16.42 -0.31 -13.71
C ILE A 192 17.33 0.45 -12.74
N LEU A 193 16.79 0.76 -11.58
CA LEU A 193 17.49 1.46 -10.51
C LEU A 193 17.52 0.57 -9.28
N GLN A 194 18.59 0.72 -8.51
CA GLN A 194 18.83 -0.02 -7.28
C GLN A 194 19.18 0.97 -6.19
N PHE A 195 18.42 0.93 -5.09
CA PHE A 195 18.63 1.75 -3.90
C PHE A 195 18.96 0.85 -2.74
N HIS A 196 19.83 1.31 -1.85
CA HIS A 196 20.21 0.61 -0.63
C HIS A 196 19.71 1.43 0.56
N GLY A 197 19.06 0.77 1.51
CA GLY A 197 18.82 1.32 2.83
C GLY A 197 20.14 1.37 3.58
N ASP A 198 20.44 2.51 4.18
CA ASP A 198 21.57 2.62 5.10
C ASP A 198 21.24 1.85 6.40
N ASP A 199 22.23 1.09 6.91
CA ASP A 199 22.17 0.34 8.18
C ASP A 199 22.17 1.26 9.42
#